data_AF-A0A432TL33-F1
#
_entry.id   AF-A0A432TL33-F1
#
_cell.length_a   1.000
_cell.length_b   1.000
_cell.length_c   1.000
_cell.angle_alpha   90.00
_cell.angle_beta   90.00
_cell.angle_gamma   90.00
#
_symmetry.space_group_name_H-M   'P 1'
#
loop_
_entity.id
_entity.type
_entity.pdbx_description
1 polymer ?
#
loop_
_entity_poly.entity_id
_entity_poly.type
_entity_poly.pdbx_seq_one_letter_code
_entity_poly.pdbx_strand_id
1 'polypeptide(L)'
;LRKRGVNLIACPSCSRQKFDVISVVNELESRLEDIVDPIDVAVIGCVVNGPGEAKAVSVGLTGGSPNLLYINGKTHSKIENASLVDELEAQIRAQIENQPIND
;
A
#
# COMPACT_ATOMS: atom_id res chain seq x y z
N LEU A 1 -0.46 20.93 9.48
CA LEU A 1 -0.70 20.64 8.04
C LEU A 1 -1.53 19.37 7.97
N ARG A 2 -2.73 19.39 7.37
CA ARG A 2 -3.42 18.15 6.98
C ARG A 2 -2.83 17.72 5.62
N LYS A 3 -2.27 16.51 5.55
CA LYS A 3 -1.91 15.91 4.25
C LYS A 3 -3.20 15.73 3.45
N ARG A 4 -3.18 16.03 2.15
CA ARG A 4 -4.31 15.77 1.24
C ARG A 4 -3.89 14.63 0.30
N GLY A 5 -4.86 13.81 -0.09
CA GLY A 5 -4.67 12.68 -0.98
C GLY A 5 -3.86 11.53 -0.39
N VAL A 6 -3.43 10.63 -1.28
CA VAL A 6 -2.71 9.40 -0.91
C VAL A 6 -1.26 9.72 -0.56
N ASN A 7 -0.83 9.31 0.63
CA ASN A 7 0.56 9.40 1.07
C ASN A 7 1.22 8.02 0.94
N LEU A 8 1.95 7.81 -0.16
CA LEU A 8 2.68 6.56 -0.44
C LEU A 8 4.03 6.55 0.29
N ILE A 9 4.24 5.54 1.12
CA ILE A 9 5.48 5.28 1.86
C ILE A 9 6.09 4.01 1.28
N ALA A 10 7.25 4.12 0.65
CA ALA A 10 7.89 2.99 -0.01
C ALA A 10 9.32 2.79 0.50
N CYS A 11 9.75 1.53 0.58
CA CYS A 11 11.16 1.25 0.85
C CYS A 11 12.01 1.54 -0.40
N PRO A 12 13.29 1.94 -0.25
CA PRO A 12 14.18 2.06 -1.40
C PRO A 12 14.32 0.73 -2.12
N SER A 13 14.61 0.77 -3.42
CA SER A 13 14.93 -0.42 -4.19
C SER A 13 16.16 -1.11 -3.59
N CYS A 14 16.06 -2.40 -3.30
CA CYS A 14 17.17 -3.20 -2.78
C CYS A 14 17.12 -4.63 -3.32
N SER A 15 18.21 -5.38 -3.20
CA SER A 15 18.30 -6.78 -3.68
C SER A 15 17.35 -7.76 -2.99
N ARG A 16 16.74 -7.37 -1.87
CA ARG A 16 15.80 -8.21 -1.12
C ARG A 16 14.35 -8.09 -1.64
N GLN A 17 14.09 -7.15 -2.55
CA GLN A 17 12.75 -6.92 -3.04
C GLN A 17 12.19 -8.14 -3.81
N LYS A 18 10.92 -8.46 -3.61
CA LYS A 18 10.20 -9.56 -4.27
C LYS A 18 9.38 -9.11 -5.47
N PHE A 19 9.26 -7.80 -5.65
CA PHE A 19 8.67 -7.13 -6.79
C PHE A 19 9.39 -5.79 -6.99
N ASP A 20 9.18 -5.16 -8.14
CA ASP A 20 9.72 -3.84 -8.42
C ASP A 20 8.89 -2.77 -7.70
N VAL A 21 9.39 -2.31 -6.55
CA VAL A 21 8.72 -1.31 -5.71
C VAL A 21 8.54 0.01 -6.46
N ILE A 22 9.53 0.43 -7.26
CA ILE A 22 9.49 1.73 -7.95
C ILE A 22 8.39 1.71 -9.00
N SER A 23 8.33 0.64 -9.81
CA SER A 23 7.29 0.48 -10.82
C SER A 23 5.89 0.46 -10.22
N VAL A 24 5.69 -0.26 -9.11
CA VAL A 24 4.41 -0.31 -8.39
C VAL A 24 4.00 1.06 -7.86
N VAL A 25 4.94 1.79 -7.24
CA VAL A 25 4.65 3.12 -6.67
C VAL A 25 4.27 4.11 -7.76
N ASN A 26 5.04 4.18 -8.85
CA ASN A 26 4.76 5.08 -9.97
C ASN A 26 3.38 4.81 -10.59
N GLU A 27 3.01 3.53 -10.71
CA GLU A 27 1.71 3.16 -11.24
C GLU A 27 0.58 3.55 -10.29
N LEU A 28 0.74 3.31 -8.98
CA LEU A 28 -0.23 3.74 -7.98
C LEU A 28 -0.37 5.26 -7.90
N GLU A 29 0.73 6.02 -7.98
CA GLU A 29 0.69 7.49 -8.03
C GLU A 29 -0.17 7.98 -9.19
N SER A 30 -0.01 7.40 -10.39
CA SER A 30 -0.81 7.77 -11.56
C SER A 30 -2.27 7.37 -11.41
N ARG A 31 -2.58 6.22 -10.80
CA ARG A 31 -3.96 5.71 -10.69
C ARG A 31 -4.76 6.35 -9.56
N LEU A 32 -4.09 6.94 -8.58
CA LEU A 32 -4.71 7.49 -7.37
C LEU A 32 -4.67 9.02 -7.33
N GLU A 33 -4.33 9.68 -8.44
CA GLU A 33 -4.25 11.15 -8.52
C GLU A 33 -5.60 11.85 -8.26
N ASP A 34 -6.72 11.15 -8.47
CA ASP A 34 -8.09 11.62 -8.25
C ASP A 34 -8.49 11.66 -6.77
N ILE A 35 -7.75 10.97 -5.90
CA ILE A 35 -8.08 10.86 -4.48
C ILE A 35 -7.56 12.07 -3.71
N VAL A 36 -8.49 12.81 -3.11
CA VAL A 36 -8.20 13.96 -2.25
C VAL A 36 -8.25 13.62 -0.77
N ASP A 37 -8.86 12.49 -0.41
CA ASP A 37 -8.99 12.01 0.95
C ASP A 37 -7.63 11.55 1.50
N PRO A 38 -7.28 11.94 2.73
CA PRO A 38 -6.02 11.56 3.34
C PRO A 38 -5.99 10.07 3.68
N ILE A 39 -5.07 9.33 3.09
CA ILE A 39 -4.80 7.93 3.46
C ILE A 39 -3.31 7.61 3.37
N ASP A 40 -2.80 6.91 4.38
CA ASP A 40 -1.42 6.43 4.41
C ASP A 40 -1.36 5.01 3.83
N VAL A 41 -0.45 4.82 2.87
CA VAL A 41 -0.26 3.54 2.17
C VAL A 41 1.22 3.16 2.18
N ALA A 42 1.55 1.92 2.56
CA ALA A 42 2.93 1.43 2.57
C ALA A 42 3.17 0.37 1.48
N VAL A 43 4.26 0.49 0.72
CA VAL A 43 4.68 -0.45 -0.33
C VAL A 43 6.11 -0.92 -0.04
N ILE A 44 6.24 -2.07 0.63
CA ILE A 44 7.55 -2.57 1.10
C ILE A 44 7.91 -3.84 0.35
N GLY A 45 9.02 -3.83 -0.39
CA GLY A 45 9.41 -4.92 -1.27
C GLY A 45 9.86 -6.21 -0.58
N CYS A 46 10.05 -6.23 0.73
CA CYS A 46 10.55 -7.42 1.43
C CYS A 46 9.97 -7.61 2.84
N VAL A 47 10.01 -8.85 3.34
CA VAL A 47 9.48 -9.22 4.66
C VAL A 47 10.31 -8.73 5.85
N VAL A 48 11.53 -8.22 5.64
CA VAL A 48 12.43 -7.86 6.75
C VAL A 48 11.88 -6.68 7.54
N ASN A 49 11.52 -5.59 6.85
CA ASN A 49 10.90 -4.43 7.47
C ASN A 49 9.40 -4.31 7.15
N GLY A 50 8.94 -5.02 6.10
CA GLY A 50 7.58 -4.91 5.58
C GLY A 50 6.47 -5.06 6.63
N PRO A 51 6.45 -6.10 7.46
CA PRO A 51 5.34 -6.31 8.39
C PRO A 51 5.21 -5.25 9.48
N GLY A 52 6.29 -4.56 9.84
CA GLY A 52 6.25 -3.47 10.82
C GLY A 52 5.66 -2.21 10.19
N GLU A 53 6.19 -1.82 9.04
CA GLU A 53 5.78 -0.62 8.29
C GLU A 53 4.34 -0.76 7.77
N ALA A 54 3.99 -1.92 7.21
CA ALA A 54 2.64 -2.19 6.69
C ALA A 54 1.55 -2.19 7.76
N LYS A 55 1.90 -2.41 9.04
CA LYS A 55 0.94 -2.36 10.14
C LYS A 55 0.69 -0.96 10.69
N ALA A 56 1.57 -0.01 10.39
CA ALA A 56 1.50 1.36 10.88
C ALA A 56 0.63 2.29 10.00
N VAL A 57 0.07 1.75 8.91
CA VAL A 57 -0.67 2.50 7.89
C VAL A 57 -2.06 1.90 7.66
N SER A 58 -2.91 2.61 6.90
CA SER A 58 -4.26 2.14 6.57
C SER A 58 -4.23 0.95 5.61
N VAL A 59 -3.39 1.01 4.58
CA VAL A 59 -3.19 -0.08 3.61
C VAL A 59 -1.69 -0.33 3.46
N GLY A 60 -1.25 -1.57 3.65
CA GLY A 60 0.18 -1.91 3.60
C GLY A 60 0.45 -3.17 2.80
N LEU A 61 1.49 -3.16 1.98
CA LEU A 61 1.97 -4.30 1.22
C LEU A 61 3.39 -4.69 1.64
N THR A 62 3.59 -5.99 1.82
CA THR A 62 4.91 -6.58 2.10
C THR A 62 5.26 -7.63 1.05
N GLY A 63 6.44 -7.49 0.46
CA GLY A 63 6.98 -8.43 -0.50
C GLY A 63 7.38 -9.75 0.13
N GLY A 64 6.86 -10.83 -0.42
CA GLY A 64 7.01 -12.18 0.10
C GLY A 64 6.85 -13.23 -1.01
N SER A 65 6.62 -14.48 -0.60
CA SER A 65 6.27 -15.55 -1.54
C SER A 65 5.17 -16.40 -0.89
N PRO A 66 3.90 -16.00 -1.00
CA PRO A 66 3.36 -14.83 -1.73
C PRO A 66 3.46 -13.49 -0.95
N ASN A 67 3.14 -12.37 -1.60
CA ASN A 67 3.09 -11.06 -0.93
C ASN A 67 1.94 -11.00 0.08
N LEU A 68 2.05 -10.12 1.08
CA LEU A 68 1.04 -9.95 2.13
C LEU A 68 0.48 -8.54 2.12
N LEU A 69 -0.84 -8.45 2.05
CA LEU A 69 -1.60 -7.22 2.23
C LEU A 69 -2.05 -7.07 3.68
N TYR A 70 -2.01 -5.84 4.16
CA TYR A 70 -2.44 -5.42 5.48
C TYR A 70 -3.47 -4.31 5.36
N ILE A 71 -4.52 -4.40 6.16
CA ILE A 71 -5.55 -3.36 6.30
C ILE A 71 -5.64 -3.02 7.79
N ASN A 72 -5.41 -1.75 8.13
CA ASN A 72 -5.46 -1.22 9.49
C ASN A 72 -4.69 -2.10 10.51
N GLY A 73 -3.45 -2.47 10.18
CA GLY A 73 -2.60 -3.26 11.07
C GLY A 73 -2.83 -4.78 11.04
N LYS A 74 -3.81 -5.29 10.29
CA LYS A 74 -4.16 -6.72 10.24
C LYS A 74 -3.88 -7.31 8.88
N THR A 75 -3.33 -8.52 8.85
CA THR A 75 -3.17 -9.28 7.60
C THR A 75 -4.55 -9.49 6.98
N HIS A 76 -4.71 -9.12 5.71
CA HIS A 76 -5.97 -9.22 4.99
C HIS A 76 -5.94 -10.36 3.97
N SER A 77 -5.01 -10.32 3.03
CA SER A 77 -4.93 -11.29 1.93
C SER A 77 -3.49 -11.51 1.47
N LYS A 78 -3.31 -12.56 0.67
CA LYS A 78 -2.07 -12.85 -0.07
C LYS A 78 -2.26 -12.40 -1.50
N ILE A 79 -1.24 -11.75 -2.08
CA ILE A 79 -1.32 -11.18 -3.42
C ILE A 79 -0.12 -11.64 -4.26
N GLU A 80 -0.40 -12.01 -5.50
CA GLU A 80 0.63 -12.35 -6.49
C GLU A 80 1.12 -11.09 -7.22
N ASN A 81 2.34 -11.12 -7.75
CA ASN A 81 2.92 -9.95 -8.43
C ASN A 81 2.07 -9.47 -9.63
N ALA A 82 1.37 -10.39 -10.30
CA ALA A 82 0.58 -10.09 -11.50
C ALA A 82 -0.66 -9.23 -11.24
N SER A 83 -1.21 -9.26 -10.02
CA SER A 83 -2.42 -8.50 -9.63
C SER A 83 -2.13 -7.45 -8.56
N LEU A 84 -0.86 -7.17 -8.29
CA LEU A 84 -0.41 -6.40 -7.13
C LEU A 84 -0.94 -4.97 -7.14
N VAL A 85 -0.81 -4.27 -8.27
CA VAL A 85 -1.27 -2.87 -8.39
C VAL A 85 -2.79 -2.79 -8.34
N ASP A 86 -3.48 -3.65 -9.09
CA ASP A 86 -4.95 -3.66 -9.16
C ASP A 86 -5.58 -3.93 -7.79
N GLU A 87 -5.05 -4.92 -7.05
CA GLU A 87 -5.53 -5.25 -5.71
C GLU A 87 -5.20 -4.16 -4.70
N LEU A 88 -4.02 -3.53 -4.77
CA LEU A 88 -3.71 -2.40 -3.88
C LEU A 88 -4.64 -1.23 -4.13
N GLU A 89 -4.84 -0.84 -5.39
CA GLU A 89 -5.75 0.25 -5.76
C GLU A 89 -7.16 -0.02 -5.24
N ALA A 90 -7.72 -1.22 -5.50
CA ALA A 90 -9.05 -1.59 -5.08
C ALA A 90 -9.22 -1.46 -3.55
N GLN A 91 -8.22 -1.90 -2.80
CA GLN A 91 -8.26 -1.88 -1.34
C GLN A 91 -8.07 -0.47 -0.77
N ILE A 92 -7.27 0.39 -1.42
CA ILE A 92 -7.15 1.81 -1.06
C ILE A 92 -8.49 2.51 -1.26
N ARG A 93 -9.12 2.34 -2.42
CA ARG A 93 -10.43 2.94 -2.73
C ARG A 93 -11.51 2.44 -1.75
N ALA A 94 -11.58 1.13 -1.52
CA ALA A 94 -12.51 0.57 -0.53
C ALA A 94 -12.25 1.10 0.88
N GLN A 95 -10.99 1.29 1.27
CA GLN A 95 -10.66 1.81 2.60
C GLN A 95 -11.09 3.27 2.76
N ILE A 96 -11.02 4.09 1.70
CA ILE A 96 -11.51 5.47 1.70
C ILE A 96 -13.03 5.50 1.83
N GLU A 97 -13.77 4.70 1.05
CA GLU A 97 -15.24 4.63 1.13
C GLU A 97 -15.75 4.19 2.51
N ASN A 98 -14.98 3.35 3.21
CA ASN A 98 -15.34 2.84 4.54
C ASN A 98 -14.82 3.70 5.70
N GLN A 99 -14.11 4.81 5.45
CA GLN A 99 -13.74 5.72 6.53
C GLN A 99 -14.99 6.47 7.02
N PRO A 100 -15.32 6.43 8.32
CA PRO A 100 -16.38 7.28 8.85
C PRO A 100 -15.96 8.74 8.62
N ILE A 101 -16.83 9.50 7.96
CA ILE A 101 -16.67 10.95 7.78
C ILE A 101 -16.58 11.54 9.18
N ASN A 102 -15.38 11.88 9.61
CA ASN A 102 -15.17 12.64 10.84
C ASN A 102 -15.38 14.12 10.49
N ASP A 103 -16.63 14.57 10.52
CA ASP A 103 -17.01 15.99 10.62
C ASP A 103 -16.56 16.58 11.97
#